data_AF-A0A9D8LKT7-F1
#
_entry.id   AF-A0A9D8LKT7-F1
#
_cell.length_a   1.000
_cell.length_b   1.000
_cell.length_c   1.000
_cell.angle_alpha   90.00
_cell.angle_beta   90.00
_cell.angle_gamma   90.00
#
_symmetry.space_group_name_H-M   'P 1'
#
loop_
_entity.id
_entity.type
_entity.pdbx_description
1 polymer ?
#
loop_
_entity_poly.entity_id
_entity_poly.type
_entity_poly.pdbx_seq_one_letter_code
_entity_poly.pdbx_strand_id
1 'polypeptide(L)'
;MSDLILRMVVIGVGATALTDIWAQFLRLLGLPKPNWAMPGRWFAHLPRGRVWHDDIAKSEPVAGELAIGWICHYLVGIAFAGIVLAIAGAG
;
A
#
# COMPACT_ATOMS: atom_id res chain seq x y z
N MET A 1 5.72 0.53 -24.11
CA MET A 1 6.22 0.17 -22.76
C MET A 1 6.12 1.34 -21.78
N SER A 2 6.59 2.54 -22.15
CA SER A 2 6.41 3.76 -21.35
C SER A 2 4.93 4.10 -21.05
N ASP A 3 4.06 3.98 -22.05
CA ASP A 3 2.61 4.22 -21.89
C ASP A 3 1.96 3.28 -20.85
N LEU A 4 2.33 1.99 -20.88
CA LEU A 4 1.83 1.00 -19.93
C LEU A 4 2.25 1.35 -18.49
N ILE A 5 3.52 1.69 -18.28
CA ILE A 5 4.04 2.08 -16.96
C ILE A 5 3.32 3.34 -16.46
N LEU A 6 3.11 4.32 -17.34
CA LEU A 6 2.37 5.54 -16.99
C LEU A 6 0.93 5.21 -16.57
N ARG A 7 0.22 4.37 -17.32
CA ARG A 7 -1.15 3.92 -16.98
C ARG A 7 -1.18 3.20 -15.64
N MET A 8 -0.24 2.28 -15.38
CA MET A 8 -0.11 1.58 -14.10
C MET A 8 0.05 2.54 -12.93
N VAL A 9 0.94 3.53 -13.08
CA VAL A 9 1.20 4.52 -12.03
C VAL A 9 -0.03 5.39 -11.81
N VAL A 10 -0.62 5.96 -12.86
CA VAL A 10 -1.79 6.84 -12.74
C VAL A 10 -2.99 6.12 -12.12
N ILE A 11 -3.31 4.92 -12.61
CA ILE A 11 -4.44 4.13 -12.09
C ILE A 11 -4.17 3.71 -10.64
N GLY A 12 -2.98 3.16 -10.36
CA GLY A 12 -2.62 2.68 -9.03
C GLY A 12 -2.60 3.79 -8.00
N VAL A 13 -1.91 4.89 -8.28
CA VAL A 13 -1.84 6.07 -7.38
C VAL A 13 -3.23 6.69 -7.21
N GLY A 14 -3.99 6.87 -8.29
CA GLY A 14 -5.32 7.46 -8.25
C GLY A 14 -6.32 6.63 -7.43
N ALA A 15 -6.34 5.31 -7.65
CA ALA A 15 -7.18 4.40 -6.88
C ALA A 15 -6.80 4.40 -5.39
N THR A 16 -5.50 4.35 -5.08
CA THR A 16 -4.99 4.37 -3.71
C THR A 16 -5.38 5.68 -3.01
N ALA A 17 -5.14 6.83 -3.66
CA ALA A 17 -5.49 8.14 -3.12
C ALA A 17 -7.00 8.30 -2.90
N LEU A 18 -7.84 7.74 -3.78
CA LEU A 18 -9.29 7.75 -3.60
C LEU A 18 -9.70 6.98 -2.33
N THR A 19 -9.08 5.84 -2.07
CA THR A 19 -9.33 5.09 -0.81
C THR A 19 -8.84 5.84 0.42
N ASP A 20 -7.75 6.61 0.32
CA ASP A 20 -7.25 7.44 1.41
C ASP A 20 -8.20 8.60 1.73
N ILE A 21 -8.71 9.27 0.68
CA ILE A 21 -9.74 10.31 0.80
C ILE A 21 -11.00 9.74 1.44
N TRP A 22 -11.42 8.55 1.01
CA TRP A 22 -12.55 7.85 1.61
C TRP A 22 -12.32 7.55 3.10
N ALA A 23 -11.11 7.09 3.48
CA ALA A 23 -10.76 6.88 4.87
C ALA A 23 -10.78 8.19 5.69
N GLN A 24 -10.38 9.32 5.11
CA GLN A 24 -10.52 10.63 5.76
C GLN A 24 -11.98 11.01 5.96
N PHE A 25 -12.85 10.75 4.97
CA PHE A 25 -14.28 10.97 5.11
C PHE A 25 -14.87 10.10 6.24
N LEU A 26 -14.55 8.81 6.27
CA LEU A 26 -14.99 7.90 7.34
C LEU A 26 -14.51 8.34 8.72
N ARG A 27 -13.32 8.94 8.81
CA ARG A 27 -12.82 9.53 10.06
C ARG A 27 -13.69 10.68 10.56
N LEU A 28 -14.28 11.48 9.68
CA LEU A 28 -15.24 12.53 10.07
C LEU A 28 -16.53 11.93 10.65
N LEU A 29 -16.85 10.68 10.32
CA LEU A 29 -17.96 9.91 10.88
C LEU A 29 -17.59 9.13 12.16
N GLY A 30 -16.37 9.32 12.69
CA GLY A 30 -15.92 8.72 13.95
C GLY A 30 -15.21 7.36 13.80
N LEU A 31 -14.97 6.89 12.58
CA LEU A 31 -14.21 5.65 12.35
C LEU A 31 -12.70 5.87 12.58
N PRO A 32 -11.98 4.85 13.07
CA PRO A 32 -10.55 4.97 13.34
C PRO A 32 -9.74 5.16 12.07
N LYS A 33 -8.61 5.89 12.19
CA LYS A 33 -7.67 6.06 11.08
C LYS A 33 -6.98 4.73 10.72
N PRO A 34 -6.67 4.49 9.44
CA PRO A 34 -5.76 3.42 9.05
C PRO A 34 -4.41 3.59 9.74
N ASN A 35 -3.82 2.47 10.19
CA ASN A 35 -2.48 2.45 10.77
C ASN A 35 -1.49 1.81 9.79
N TRP A 36 -0.84 2.64 8.98
CA TRP A 36 0.16 2.18 8.01
C TRP A 36 1.50 1.76 8.63
N ALA A 37 1.75 2.04 9.92
CA ALA A 37 2.99 1.61 10.58
C ALA A 37 3.11 0.09 10.65
N MET A 38 2.01 -0.64 10.87
CA MET A 38 2.04 -2.10 11.00
C MET A 38 2.36 -2.80 9.66
N PRO A 39 1.70 -2.46 8.53
CA PRO A 39 2.14 -2.91 7.21
C PRO A 39 3.58 -2.53 6.88
N GLY A 40 4.03 -1.34 7.27
CA GLY A 40 5.40 -0.92 7.04
C GLY A 40 6.43 -1.70 7.85
N ARG A 41 6.11 -2.04 9.11
CA ARG A 41 6.92 -2.95 9.93
C ARG A 41 7.01 -4.33 9.28
N TRP A 42 5.87 -4.86 8.81
CA TRP A 42 5.83 -6.14 8.09
C TRP A 42 6.72 -6.08 6.84
N PHE A 43 6.56 -5.05 6.03
CA PHE A 43 7.32 -4.87 4.79
C PHE A 43 8.82 -4.73 5.05
N ALA A 44 9.22 -4.02 6.10
CA ALA A 44 10.62 -3.86 6.48
C ALA A 44 11.29 -5.16 6.95
N HIS A 45 10.51 -6.13 7.44
CA HIS A 45 10.99 -7.46 7.85
C HIS A 45 11.05 -8.46 6.69
N LEU A 46 10.41 -8.19 5.54
CA LEU A 46 10.44 -9.08 4.37
C LEU A 46 11.87 -9.36 3.85
N PRO A 47 12.76 -8.37 3.65
CA PRO A 47 14.12 -8.62 3.18
C PRO A 47 14.96 -9.45 4.17
N ARG A 48 14.50 -9.55 5.42
CA ARG A 48 15.12 -10.35 6.48
C ARG A 48 14.56 -11.78 6.54
N GLY A 49 13.74 -12.17 5.55
CA GLY A 49 13.13 -13.50 5.44
C GLY A 49 11.93 -13.71 6.35
N ARG A 50 11.46 -12.69 7.09
CA ARG A 50 10.36 -12.82 8.04
C ARG A 50 9.05 -12.30 7.45
N VAL A 51 8.39 -13.19 6.70
CA VAL A 51 7.08 -12.93 6.07
C VAL A 51 5.93 -13.13 7.04
N TRP A 52 6.01 -14.15 7.90
CA TRP A 52 4.96 -14.49 8.85
C TRP A 52 5.29 -13.96 10.24
N HIS A 53 4.27 -13.39 10.90
CA HIS A 53 4.37 -12.85 12.25
C HIS A 53 3.12 -13.27 13.03
N ASP A 54 3.27 -13.84 14.22
CA ASP A 54 2.13 -14.21 15.07
C ASP A 54 1.34 -12.98 15.51
N ASP A 55 2.06 -11.89 15.79
CA ASP A 55 1.52 -10.57 16.10
C ASP A 55 2.49 -9.49 15.60
N ILE A 56 2.09 -8.77 14.55
CA ILE A 56 2.94 -7.71 13.97
C ILE A 56 3.18 -6.56 14.95
N ALA A 57 2.25 -6.29 15.88
CA ALA A 57 2.40 -5.23 16.87
C ALA A 57 3.50 -5.52 17.89
N LYS A 58 3.80 -6.80 18.14
CA LYS A 58 4.88 -7.27 19.02
C LYS A 58 6.22 -7.45 18.32
N SER A 59 6.23 -7.39 16.99
CA SER A 59 7.47 -7.50 16.22
C SER A 59 8.37 -6.29 16.47
N GLU A 60 9.68 -6.47 16.34
CA GLU A 60 10.65 -5.38 16.58
C GLU A 60 10.31 -4.16 15.71
N PRO A 61 10.11 -2.96 16.31
CA PRO A 61 9.84 -1.73 15.57
C PRO A 61 10.97 -1.39 14.61
N VAL A 62 10.62 -0.84 13.44
CA VAL A 62 11.61 -0.38 12.47
C VAL A 62 11.55 1.14 12.33
N ALA A 63 12.72 1.78 12.34
CA ALA A 63 12.81 3.22 12.11
C ALA A 63 12.15 3.59 10.78
N GLY A 64 11.19 4.53 10.81
CA GLY A 64 10.44 4.95 9.63
C GLY A 64 9.36 3.98 9.16
N GLU A 65 8.94 3.00 9.97
CA GLU A 65 7.91 2.01 9.58
C GLU A 65 6.60 2.65 9.07
N LEU A 66 6.20 3.82 9.58
CA LEU A 66 5.05 4.54 9.04
C LEU A 66 5.26 4.98 7.59
N ALA A 67 6.42 5.56 7.27
CA ALA A 67 6.75 6.01 5.91
C ALA A 67 6.89 4.82 4.95
N ILE A 68 7.53 3.74 5.41
CA ILE A 68 7.63 2.49 4.66
C ILE A 68 6.24 1.94 4.35
N GLY A 69 5.32 1.97 5.32
CA GLY A 69 3.94 1.54 5.14
C GLY A 69 3.20 2.32 4.08
N TRP A 70 3.33 3.65 4.07
CA TRP A 70 2.77 4.50 3.02
C TRP A 70 3.35 4.18 1.64
N ILE A 71 4.67 4.00 1.54
CA ILE A 71 5.32 3.61 0.27
C ILE A 71 4.77 2.24 -0.19
N CYS A 72 4.71 1.27 0.71
CA CYS A 72 4.17 -0.07 0.43
C CYS A 72 2.72 0.00 -0.06
N HIS A 73 1.87 0.82 0.56
CA HIS A 73 0.47 1.02 0.17
C HIS A 73 0.34 1.45 -1.29
N TYR A 74 1.10 2.48 -1.70
CA TYR A 74 1.08 2.98 -3.08
C TYR A 74 1.73 2.00 -4.07
N LEU A 75 2.81 1.31 -3.68
CA LEU A 75 3.43 0.28 -4.52
C LEU A 75 2.48 -0.88 -4.81
N VAL A 76 1.72 -1.33 -3.80
CA VAL A 76 0.71 -2.38 -3.96
C VAL A 76 -0.41 -1.92 -4.90
N GLY A 77 -0.88 -0.67 -4.77
CA GLY A 77 -1.85 -0.10 -5.71
C GLY A 77 -1.36 -0.10 -7.17
N ILE A 78 -0.11 0.32 -7.39
CA ILE A 78 0.52 0.31 -8.73
C ILE A 78 0.67 -1.13 -9.26
N ALA A 79 1.09 -2.07 -8.40
CA ALA A 79 1.22 -3.47 -8.78
C ALA A 79 -0.13 -4.09 -9.18
N PHE A 80 -1.20 -3.81 -8.42
CA PHE A 80 -2.55 -4.23 -8.77
C PHE A 80 -3.01 -3.66 -10.11
N ALA A 81 -2.78 -2.37 -10.37
CA ALA A 81 -3.07 -1.78 -11.68
C ALA A 81 -2.31 -2.47 -12.81
N GLY A 82 -1.03 -2.81 -12.58
CA GLY A 82 -0.22 -3.62 -13.49
C GLY A 82 -0.82 -4.98 -13.81
N ILE A 83 -1.22 -5.72 -12.77
CA ILE A 83 -1.83 -7.04 -12.93
C ILE A 83 -3.13 -6.93 -13.73
N VAL A 84 -3.99 -5.95 -13.42
CA VAL A 84 -5.24 -5.73 -14.14
C VAL A 84 -4.98 -5.41 -15.61
N LEU A 85 -4.06 -4.49 -15.92
CA LEU A 85 -3.73 -4.14 -17.30
C LEU A 85 -3.09 -5.31 -18.06
N ALA A 86 -2.32 -6.16 -17.37
CA ALA A 86 -1.72 -7.35 -17.97
C ALA A 86 -2.76 -8.43 -18.32
N ILE A 87 -3.81 -8.57 -17.52
CA ILE A 87 -4.86 -9.59 -17.72
C ILE A 87 -5.96 -9.08 -18.65
N ALA A 88 -6.47 -7.88 -18.42
CA ALA A 88 -7.62 -7.31 -19.13
C ALA A 88 -7.24 -6.52 -20.38
N GLY A 89 -5.94 -6.27 -20.59
CA GLY A 89 -5.45 -5.40 -21.65
C GLY A 89 -5.51 -3.92 -21.27
N ALA A 90 -4.74 -3.11 -22.00
CA ALA A 90 -4.57 -1.69 -21.69
C ALA A 90 -5.59 -0.76 -22.37
N GLY A 91 -6.38 -1.23 -23.34
CA GLY A 91 -7.36 -0.43 -24.08
C GLY A 91 -6.73 0.61 -25.01
#